data_AF-A0A9P7JTT8-F1
#
_entry.id   AF-A0A9P7JTT8-F1
#
_cell.length_a   1.000
_cell.length_b   1.000
_cell.length_c   1.000
_cell.angle_alpha   90.00
_cell.angle_beta   90.00
_cell.angle_gamma   90.00
#
_symmetry.space_group_name_H-M   'P 1'
#
loop_
_entity.id
_entity.type
_entity.pdbx_description
1 polymer ?
#
loop_
_entity_poly.entity_id
_entity_poly.type
_entity_poly.pdbx_seq_one_letter_code
_entity_poly.pdbx_strand_id
1 'polypeptide(L)'
;MDYEIKPKSALSYLAEELWVYVLGFLSCRDILRCTSVCKALHQIYMSSSELQYIVELSGQCLLPGISSTDDRTPISTGKRLQRLRDKAHAWLKFDAYTFQTVIPSTSLDDRQQYVTGGEHFYLWNYYDNLVAISPIPSKLSQRTIERHWSPRLCPFPGAERRIALMDPAQNLFAIAYTFHERTYIYLATLDDGCVHPHAAGPALVLETPVYEWETKFQCYGRHIALSREFYRGVEVSDHVWQLQIWDWQHSTTLSVSLHA
;
A
#
# COMPACT_ATOMS: atom_id res chain seq x y z
N MET A 1 -59.10 -24.93 -21.28
CA MET A 1 -57.81 -24.63 -21.94
C MET A 1 -57.06 -23.72 -20.99
N ASP A 2 -56.26 -24.32 -20.10
CA ASP A 2 -55.51 -23.55 -19.11
C ASP A 2 -54.21 -23.08 -19.76
N TYR A 3 -54.09 -21.77 -19.97
CA TYR A 3 -52.85 -21.14 -20.39
C TYR A 3 -51.92 -21.05 -19.18
N GLU A 4 -50.97 -21.98 -19.13
CA GLU A 4 -49.88 -21.97 -18.15
C GLU A 4 -48.96 -20.78 -18.43
N ILE A 5 -49.21 -19.65 -17.75
CA ILE A 5 -48.32 -18.48 -17.78
C ILE A 5 -47.06 -18.87 -17.01
N LYS A 6 -46.05 -19.40 -17.70
CA LYS A 6 -44.70 -19.52 -17.13
C LYS A 6 -44.24 -18.11 -16.76
N PRO A 7 -44.00 -17.81 -15.47
CA PRO A 7 -43.46 -16.52 -15.09
C PRO A 7 -42.05 -16.43 -15.70
N LYS A 8 -41.93 -15.73 -16.83
CA LYS A 8 -40.63 -15.22 -17.27
C LYS A 8 -40.18 -14.29 -16.15
N SER A 9 -39.16 -14.72 -15.40
CA SER A 9 -38.62 -13.93 -14.31
C SER A 9 -38.29 -12.55 -14.85
N ALA A 10 -38.94 -11.51 -14.33
CA ALA A 10 -38.77 -10.11 -14.76
C ALA A 10 -37.28 -9.67 -14.74
N LEU A 11 -36.48 -10.37 -13.94
CA LEU A 11 -35.02 -10.27 -13.85
C LEU A 11 -34.28 -10.55 -15.17
N SER A 12 -34.86 -11.32 -16.10
CA SER A 12 -34.23 -11.63 -17.38
C SER A 12 -34.25 -10.49 -18.41
N TYR A 13 -34.96 -9.39 -18.13
CA TYR A 13 -35.04 -8.22 -19.02
C TYR A 13 -34.06 -7.11 -18.68
N LEU A 14 -33.32 -7.23 -17.57
CA LEU A 14 -32.37 -6.22 -17.15
C LEU A 14 -31.07 -6.35 -17.97
N ALA A 15 -30.54 -5.22 -18.45
CA ALA A 15 -29.28 -5.17 -19.19
C ALA A 15 -28.11 -5.69 -18.34
N GLU A 16 -27.12 -6.31 -18.97
CA GLU A 16 -25.97 -6.94 -18.29
C GLU A 16 -25.18 -5.92 -17.45
N GLU A 17 -25.04 -4.70 -17.94
CA GLU A 17 -24.33 -3.61 -17.26
C GLU A 17 -25.00 -3.24 -15.93
N LEU A 18 -26.33 -3.30 -15.88
CA LEU A 18 -27.08 -3.03 -14.65
C LEU A 18 -26.94 -4.18 -13.65
N TRP A 19 -26.82 -5.41 -14.11
CA TRP A 19 -26.49 -6.54 -13.24
C TRP A 19 -25.10 -6.40 -12.65
N VAL A 20 -24.10 -6.06 -13.47
CA VAL A 20 -22.73 -5.80 -12.99
C VAL A 20 -22.75 -4.69 -11.95
N TYR A 21 -23.45 -3.59 -12.20
CA TYR A 21 -23.59 -2.49 -11.26
C TYR A 21 -24.23 -2.93 -9.94
N VAL A 22 -25.37 -3.64 -9.98
CA VAL A 22 -26.06 -4.13 -8.77
C VAL A 22 -25.20 -5.11 -7.98
N LEU A 23 -24.55 -6.06 -8.66
CA LEU A 23 -23.67 -7.05 -8.02
C LEU A 23 -22.41 -6.40 -7.45
N GLY A 24 -21.94 -5.28 -8.03
CA GLY A 24 -20.79 -4.51 -7.54
C GLY A 24 -20.98 -3.91 -6.14
N PHE A 25 -22.22 -3.77 -5.65
CA PHE A 25 -22.51 -3.33 -4.28
C PHE A 25 -22.50 -4.47 -3.25
N LEU A 26 -22.40 -5.72 -3.68
CA LEU A 26 -22.44 -6.88 -2.79
C LEU A 26 -21.05 -7.25 -2.27
N SER A 27 -21.01 -7.93 -1.12
CA SER A 27 -19.77 -8.55 -0.62
C SER A 27 -19.31 -9.66 -1.58
N CYS A 28 -18.01 -9.97 -1.60
CA CYS A 28 -17.48 -11.06 -2.44
C CYS A 28 -18.21 -12.40 -2.21
N ARG A 29 -18.61 -12.67 -0.96
CA ARG A 29 -19.36 -13.87 -0.56
C ARG A 29 -20.74 -13.89 -1.19
N ASP A 30 -21.42 -12.75 -1.20
CA ASP A 30 -22.77 -12.65 -1.75
C ASP A 30 -22.77 -12.64 -3.28
N ILE A 31 -21.75 -12.04 -3.91
CA ILE A 31 -21.50 -12.18 -5.35
C ILE A 31 -21.40 -13.68 -5.70
N LEU A 32 -20.52 -14.43 -5.03
CA LEU A 32 -20.33 -15.85 -5.30
C LEU A 32 -21.62 -16.68 -5.07
N ARG A 33 -22.38 -16.38 -4.00
CA ARG A 33 -23.70 -16.99 -3.78
C ARG A 33 -24.65 -16.71 -4.93
N CYS A 34 -24.77 -15.46 -5.38
CA CYS A 34 -25.59 -15.10 -6.54
C CYS A 34 -25.18 -15.88 -7.80
N THR A 35 -23.88 -16.06 -8.04
CA THR A 35 -23.40 -16.86 -9.19
C THR A 35 -23.77 -18.34 -9.08
N SER A 36 -24.00 -18.87 -7.88
CA SER A 36 -24.45 -20.26 -7.69
C SER A 36 -25.96 -20.45 -7.87
N VAL A 37 -26.76 -19.38 -7.89
CA VAL A 37 -28.23 -19.47 -8.00
C VAL A 37 -28.66 -19.85 -9.41
N CYS A 38 -28.07 -19.25 -10.45
CA CYS A 38 -28.45 -19.55 -11.83
C CYS A 38 -27.32 -19.31 -12.85
N LYS A 39 -27.42 -19.98 -14.00
CA LYS A 39 -26.43 -19.90 -15.10
C LYS A 39 -26.28 -18.49 -15.68
N ALA A 40 -27.36 -17.69 -15.68
CA ALA A 40 -27.30 -16.32 -16.20
C ALA A 40 -26.40 -15.43 -15.34
N LEU A 41 -26.56 -15.46 -14.01
CA LEU A 41 -25.70 -14.70 -13.08
C LEU A 41 -24.26 -15.21 -13.10
N HIS A 42 -24.07 -16.52 -13.22
CA HIS A 42 -22.73 -17.09 -13.42
C HIS A 42 -22.06 -16.56 -14.70
N GLN A 43 -22.81 -16.47 -15.81
CA GLN A 43 -22.29 -15.96 -17.07
C GLN A 43 -21.90 -14.48 -16.95
N ILE A 44 -22.74 -13.65 -16.32
CA ILE A 44 -22.46 -12.23 -16.06
C ILE A 44 -21.17 -12.05 -15.24
N TYR A 45 -20.97 -12.90 -14.23
CA TYR A 45 -19.72 -12.89 -13.46
C TYR A 45 -18.51 -13.25 -14.34
N MET A 46 -18.63 -14.29 -15.18
CA MET A 46 -17.55 -14.74 -16.06
C MET A 46 -17.20 -13.75 -17.18
N SER A 47 -18.16 -12.93 -17.64
CA SER A 47 -17.92 -11.86 -18.63
C SER A 47 -17.43 -10.55 -18.00
N SER A 48 -17.73 -10.30 -16.72
CA SER A 48 -17.38 -9.04 -16.05
C SER A 48 -16.02 -9.09 -15.35
N SER A 49 -15.05 -8.34 -15.91
CA SER A 49 -13.76 -8.11 -15.25
C SER A 49 -13.89 -7.36 -13.93
N GLU A 50 -14.95 -6.57 -13.74
CA GLU A 50 -15.20 -5.80 -12.52
C GLU A 50 -15.59 -6.71 -11.35
N LEU A 51 -16.55 -7.61 -11.58
CA LEU A 51 -16.96 -8.57 -10.54
C LEU A 51 -15.84 -9.55 -10.21
N GLN A 52 -15.11 -10.03 -11.22
CA GLN A 52 -13.93 -10.88 -11.00
C GLN A 52 -12.85 -10.14 -10.19
N TYR A 53 -12.63 -8.86 -10.46
CA TYR A 53 -11.66 -8.05 -9.72
C TYR A 53 -12.04 -7.88 -8.24
N ILE A 54 -13.31 -7.60 -7.93
CA ILE A 54 -13.80 -7.49 -6.55
C ILE A 54 -13.60 -8.80 -5.80
N VAL A 55 -13.98 -9.93 -6.40
CA VAL A 55 -13.86 -11.25 -5.79
C VAL A 55 -12.40 -11.63 -5.57
N GLU A 56 -11.52 -11.45 -6.56
CA GLU A 56 -10.12 -11.82 -6.45
C GLU A 56 -9.32 -10.93 -5.49
N LEU A 57 -9.61 -9.62 -5.44
CA LEU A 57 -9.05 -8.74 -4.42
C LEU A 57 -9.42 -9.23 -3.02
N SER A 58 -10.71 -9.49 -2.81
CA SER A 58 -11.22 -9.94 -1.51
C SER A 58 -10.62 -11.29 -1.11
N GLY A 59 -10.46 -12.21 -2.06
CA GLY A 59 -9.81 -13.51 -1.81
C GLY A 59 -8.35 -13.41 -1.39
N GLN A 60 -7.69 -12.29 -1.69
CA GLN A 60 -6.30 -12.00 -1.28
C GLN A 60 -6.23 -11.01 -0.09
N CYS A 61 -7.37 -10.69 0.54
CA CYS A 61 -7.47 -9.69 1.60
C CYS A 61 -6.94 -8.31 1.18
N LEU A 62 -7.08 -7.96 -0.10
CA LEU A 62 -6.66 -6.68 -0.66
C LEU A 62 -7.84 -5.73 -0.80
N LEU A 63 -7.57 -4.43 -0.65
CA LEU A 63 -8.56 -3.38 -0.90
C LEU A 63 -8.48 -2.90 -2.36
N PRO A 64 -9.61 -2.47 -2.96
CA PRO A 64 -9.57 -1.76 -4.23
C PRO A 64 -8.64 -0.54 -4.08
N GLY A 65 -7.60 -0.47 -4.90
CA GLY A 65 -6.79 0.75 -4.98
C GLY A 65 -7.69 1.92 -5.33
N ILE A 66 -7.69 2.96 -4.49
CA ILE A 66 -8.31 4.24 -4.80
C ILE A 66 -7.60 4.74 -6.05
N SER A 67 -8.32 4.83 -7.17
CA SER A 67 -7.79 5.59 -8.30
C SER A 67 -7.59 7.00 -7.78
N SER A 68 -6.34 7.46 -7.72
CA SER A 68 -6.07 8.89 -7.55
C SER A 68 -6.98 9.60 -8.54
N THR A 69 -7.85 10.46 -8.02
CA THR A 69 -8.81 11.23 -8.84
C THR A 69 -8.11 12.13 -9.87
N ASP A 70 -6.78 12.21 -9.80
CA ASP A 70 -5.92 13.07 -10.60
C ASP A 70 -5.17 12.35 -11.74
N ASP A 71 -5.30 11.02 -11.86
CA ASP A 71 -4.50 10.27 -12.83
C ASP A 71 -5.13 10.29 -14.24
N ARG A 72 -4.44 10.93 -15.19
CA ARG A 72 -4.93 11.31 -16.53
C ARG A 72 -5.40 10.17 -17.43
N THR A 73 -5.24 8.91 -17.02
CA THR A 73 -5.86 7.75 -17.67
C THR A 73 -6.10 6.63 -16.65
N PRO A 74 -7.32 6.42 -16.14
CA PRO A 74 -7.59 5.33 -15.21
C PRO A 74 -7.32 3.98 -15.89
N ILE A 75 -6.48 3.16 -15.27
CA ILE A 75 -6.20 1.79 -15.74
C ILE A 75 -7.53 1.01 -15.71
N SER A 76 -7.96 0.50 -16.87
CA SER A 76 -9.17 -0.32 -16.99
C SER A 76 -9.16 -1.48 -15.99
N THR A 77 -10.32 -1.82 -15.42
CA THR A 77 -10.45 -2.91 -14.43
C THR A 77 -9.91 -4.24 -14.93
N GLY A 78 -10.09 -4.58 -16.21
CA GLY A 78 -9.48 -5.76 -16.83
C GLY A 78 -7.95 -5.80 -16.74
N LYS A 79 -7.26 -4.67 -16.97
CA LYS A 79 -5.80 -4.57 -16.78
C LYS A 79 -5.40 -4.71 -15.30
N ARG A 80 -6.20 -4.17 -14.38
CA ARG A 80 -5.96 -4.31 -12.92
C ARG A 80 -6.10 -5.77 -12.48
N LEU A 81 -7.15 -6.46 -12.95
CA LEU A 81 -7.38 -7.88 -12.74
C LEU A 81 -6.23 -8.73 -13.31
N GLN A 82 -5.79 -8.44 -14.53
CA GLN A 82 -4.68 -9.18 -15.13
C GLN A 82 -3.39 -9.04 -14.29
N ARG A 83 -3.05 -7.82 -13.85
CA ARG A 83 -1.90 -7.60 -12.96
C ARG A 83 -2.03 -8.35 -11.64
N LEU A 84 -3.23 -8.40 -11.06
CA LEU A 84 -3.49 -9.15 -9.83
C LEU A 84 -3.23 -10.65 -10.02
N ARG A 85 -3.72 -11.23 -11.11
CA ARG A 85 -3.51 -12.64 -11.48
C ARG A 85 -2.05 -12.94 -11.76
N ASP A 86 -1.37 -12.08 -12.53
CA ASP A 86 0.04 -12.23 -12.87
C ASP A 86 0.90 -12.27 -11.60
N LYS A 87 0.59 -11.42 -10.61
CA LYS A 87 1.24 -11.42 -9.30
C LYS A 87 0.96 -12.68 -8.50
N ALA A 88 -0.31 -13.04 -8.33
CA ALA A 88 -0.68 -14.25 -7.60
C ALA A 88 0.01 -15.49 -8.18
N HIS A 89 0.07 -15.57 -9.51
CA HIS A 89 0.76 -16.63 -10.21
C HIS A 89 2.29 -16.56 -10.09
N ALA A 90 2.90 -15.36 -10.10
CA ALA A 90 4.33 -15.20 -9.83
C ALA A 90 4.70 -15.68 -8.43
N TRP A 91 3.87 -15.39 -7.43
CA TRP A 91 4.02 -15.89 -6.06
C TRP A 91 3.84 -17.40 -5.95
N LEU A 92 2.85 -17.99 -6.64
CA LEU A 92 2.67 -19.44 -6.67
C LEU A 92 3.82 -20.19 -7.36
N LYS A 93 4.45 -19.54 -8.35
CA LYS A 93 5.64 -20.06 -9.04
C LYS A 93 6.95 -19.74 -8.33
N PHE A 94 6.89 -19.03 -7.20
CA PHE A 94 8.08 -18.73 -6.42
C PHE A 94 8.61 -20.03 -5.83
N ASP A 95 9.79 -20.44 -6.31
CA ASP A 95 10.53 -21.56 -5.78
C ASP A 95 11.69 -21.03 -4.93
N ALA A 96 11.57 -21.22 -3.61
CA ALA A 96 12.57 -20.79 -2.65
C ALA A 96 13.91 -21.53 -2.83
N TYR A 97 13.92 -22.73 -3.43
CA TYR A 97 15.11 -23.56 -3.57
C TYR A 97 15.96 -23.19 -4.79
N THR A 98 15.36 -22.63 -5.83
CA THR A 98 16.08 -22.10 -7.00
C THR A 98 16.46 -20.63 -6.85
N PHE A 99 16.06 -19.99 -5.75
CA PHE A 99 16.44 -18.62 -5.49
C PHE A 99 17.90 -18.54 -5.03
N GLN A 100 18.74 -17.89 -5.83
CA GLN A 100 20.05 -17.46 -5.35
C GLN A 100 19.81 -16.32 -4.35
N THR A 101 20.08 -16.58 -3.06
CA THR A 101 20.09 -15.54 -2.04
C THR A 101 21.10 -14.48 -2.47
N VAL A 102 20.60 -13.34 -2.94
CA VAL A 102 21.43 -12.16 -3.10
C VAL A 102 21.64 -11.66 -1.67
N ILE A 103 22.75 -12.09 -1.08
CA ILE A 103 23.23 -11.50 0.17
C ILE A 103 23.70 -10.11 -0.23
N PRO A 104 23.06 -9.03 0.25
CA PRO A 104 23.54 -7.68 0.01
C PRO A 104 25.00 -7.63 0.47
N SER A 105 25.90 -7.18 -0.39
CA SER A 105 27.36 -7.28 -0.20
C SER A 105 27.92 -6.42 0.95
N THR A 106 27.06 -5.77 1.74
CA THR A 106 27.43 -5.00 2.92
C THR A 106 27.24 -5.82 4.17
N SER A 107 28.30 -5.92 4.99
CA SER A 107 28.30 -6.49 6.35
C SER A 107 26.97 -6.26 7.07
N LEU A 108 26.16 -7.32 7.15
CA LEU A 108 24.84 -7.33 7.77
C LEU A 108 25.02 -7.15 9.28
N ASP A 109 25.12 -5.90 9.73
CA ASP A 109 25.03 -5.55 11.15
C ASP A 109 23.54 -5.56 11.58
N ASP A 110 23.27 -5.95 12.82
CA ASP A 110 21.98 -6.36 13.41
C ASP A 110 20.87 -5.29 13.44
N ARG A 111 21.02 -4.19 12.72
CA ARG A 111 20.14 -3.01 12.81
C ARG A 111 19.35 -2.70 11.55
N GLN A 112 19.31 -3.58 10.55
CA GLN A 112 18.57 -3.31 9.31
C GLN A 112 17.04 -3.37 9.53
N GLN A 113 16.32 -2.34 9.07
CA GLN A 113 14.87 -2.39 8.97
C GLN A 113 14.47 -2.99 7.63
N TYR A 114 13.58 -3.97 7.69
CA TYR A 114 12.92 -4.55 6.53
C TYR A 114 11.49 -4.04 6.49
N VAL A 115 11.08 -3.44 5.38
CA VAL A 115 9.66 -3.17 5.13
C VAL A 115 9.33 -3.65 3.73
N THR A 116 8.23 -4.38 3.63
CA THR A 116 7.70 -4.89 2.38
C THR A 116 6.60 -3.95 1.90
N GLY A 117 6.90 -3.18 0.86
CA GLY A 117 5.93 -2.30 0.18
C GLY A 117 5.38 -3.00 -1.06
N GLY A 118 4.60 -4.07 -0.87
CA GLY A 118 4.01 -4.83 -1.98
C GLY A 118 5.04 -5.49 -2.91
N GLU A 119 5.37 -4.84 -4.03
CA GLU A 119 6.27 -5.34 -5.09
C GLU A 119 7.76 -5.07 -4.83
N HIS A 120 8.13 -4.36 -3.76
CA HIS A 120 9.53 -4.02 -3.50
C HIS A 120 9.89 -4.30 -2.03
N PHE A 121 11.09 -4.80 -1.83
CA PHE A 121 11.77 -4.82 -0.53
C PHE A 121 12.84 -3.74 -0.55
N TYR A 122 13.11 -3.14 0.60
CA TYR A 122 14.28 -2.30 0.74
C TYR A 122 15.07 -2.66 1.98
N LEU A 123 16.36 -2.34 1.89
CA LEU A 123 17.35 -2.51 2.94
C LEU A 123 17.94 -1.15 3.22
N TRP A 124 17.88 -0.72 4.48
CA TRP A 124 18.50 0.52 4.90
C TRP A 124 19.74 0.24 5.74
N ASN A 125 20.91 0.66 5.25
CA ASN A 125 22.12 0.80 6.03
C ASN A 125 22.18 2.20 6.67
N TYR A 126 22.07 2.24 8.00
CA TYR A 126 22.05 3.48 8.79
C TYR A 126 23.36 4.25 8.76
N TYR A 127 24.50 3.56 8.73
CA TYR A 127 25.83 4.18 8.80
C TYR A 127 26.15 4.91 7.51
N ASP A 128 25.90 4.25 6.38
CA ASP A 128 26.19 4.82 5.06
C ASP A 128 25.03 5.68 4.54
N ASN A 129 23.90 5.70 5.25
CA ASN A 129 22.64 6.28 4.83
C ASN A 129 22.21 5.80 3.43
N LEU A 130 22.45 4.52 3.15
CA LEU A 130 22.15 3.89 1.87
C LEU A 130 20.87 3.08 1.98
N VAL A 131 19.98 3.30 1.02
CA VAL A 131 18.77 2.49 0.83
C VAL A 131 18.94 1.70 -0.47
N ALA A 132 18.96 0.38 -0.35
CA ALA A 132 18.89 -0.52 -1.50
C ALA A 132 17.44 -0.94 -1.68
N ILE A 133 16.85 -0.62 -2.83
CA ILE A 133 15.49 -1.05 -3.18
C ILE A 133 15.63 -2.18 -4.19
N SER A 134 14.88 -3.25 -3.98
CA SER A 134 14.87 -4.41 -4.86
C SER A 134 13.44 -4.88 -5.09
N PRO A 135 13.04 -5.15 -6.34
CA PRO A 135 11.72 -5.69 -6.62
C PRO A 135 11.58 -7.13 -6.09
N ILE A 136 10.49 -7.38 -5.36
CA ILE A 136 9.96 -8.70 -4.96
C ILE A 136 9.30 -9.31 -6.22
N PRO A 137 9.53 -10.60 -6.51
CA PRO A 137 9.96 -11.04 -7.83
C PRO A 137 8.92 -10.80 -8.94
N SER A 138 9.28 -9.95 -9.90
CA SER A 138 9.00 -10.19 -11.31
C SER A 138 10.20 -10.95 -11.93
N LYS A 139 9.98 -11.64 -13.05
CA LYS A 139 10.88 -12.63 -13.70
C LYS A 139 12.39 -12.37 -13.49
N LEU A 140 13.17 -13.44 -13.25
CA LEU A 140 14.64 -13.40 -13.07
C LEU A 140 15.38 -12.53 -14.09
N SER A 141 14.89 -12.45 -15.33
CA SER A 141 15.47 -11.64 -16.41
C SER A 141 15.25 -10.12 -16.29
N GLN A 142 14.46 -9.64 -15.32
CA GLN A 142 14.21 -8.22 -15.04
C GLN A 142 14.83 -7.78 -13.69
N ARG A 143 15.54 -8.68 -13.00
CA ARG A 143 16.30 -8.35 -11.80
C ARG A 143 17.49 -7.51 -12.22
N THR A 144 17.43 -6.21 -12.01
CA THR A 144 18.50 -5.37 -11.43
C THR A 144 18.06 -3.93 -11.65
N ILE A 145 17.16 -3.43 -10.81
CA ILE A 145 17.18 -2.01 -10.51
C ILE A 145 17.71 -1.90 -9.09
N GLU A 146 19.00 -2.17 -8.93
CA GLU A 146 19.69 -1.79 -7.71
C GLU A 146 19.83 -0.27 -7.76
N ARG A 147 18.85 0.44 -7.21
CA ARG A 147 18.96 1.89 -7.05
C ARG A 147 19.84 2.14 -5.84
N HIS A 148 21.06 2.60 -6.09
CA HIS A 148 21.89 3.19 -5.05
C HIS A 148 21.42 4.61 -4.82
N TRP A 149 20.70 4.82 -3.73
CA TRP A 149 20.32 6.15 -3.31
C TRP A 149 21.49 6.83 -2.64
N SER A 150 21.82 8.03 -3.10
CA SER A 150 22.91 8.81 -2.50
C SER A 150 22.54 9.30 -1.09
N PRO A 151 23.52 9.59 -0.21
CA PRO A 151 23.34 9.92 1.21
C PRO A 151 22.49 11.17 1.54
N ARG A 152 21.92 11.86 0.54
CA ARG A 152 21.18 13.13 0.70
C ARG A 152 19.71 12.95 1.11
N LEU A 153 19.25 11.72 1.25
CA LEU A 153 17.86 11.40 1.58
C LEU A 153 17.39 11.94 2.93
N CYS A 154 18.32 12.11 3.88
CA CYS A 154 18.05 12.83 5.12
C CYS A 154 18.91 14.10 5.11
N PRO A 155 18.28 15.30 5.06
CA PRO A 155 19.04 16.55 5.03
C PRO A 155 19.82 16.83 6.32
N PHE A 156 19.60 16.06 7.39
CA PHE A 156 20.18 16.31 8.71
C PHE A 156 21.13 15.18 9.16
N PRO A 157 22.46 15.40 9.06
CA PRO A 157 23.43 14.53 9.70
C PRO A 157 23.19 14.52 11.21
N GLY A 158 23.03 13.33 11.81
CA GLY A 158 22.72 13.18 13.24
C GLY A 158 21.25 12.98 13.58
N ALA A 159 20.35 12.93 12.58
CA ALA A 159 18.97 12.52 12.82
C ALA A 159 18.91 11.08 13.37
N GLU A 160 18.22 10.92 14.50
CA GLU A 160 17.96 9.66 15.16
C GLU A 160 16.69 9.00 14.60
N ARG A 161 16.61 7.66 14.77
CA ARG A 161 15.44 6.82 14.44
C ARG A 161 14.80 7.12 13.09
N ARG A 162 15.26 6.40 12.07
CA ARG A 162 14.73 6.56 10.72
C ARG A 162 13.79 5.41 10.39
N ILE A 163 12.59 5.72 9.96
CA ILE A 163 11.65 4.75 9.39
C ILE A 163 11.30 5.24 8.01
N ALA A 164 11.52 4.38 7.02
CA ALA A 164 11.17 4.67 5.64
C ALA A 164 9.80 4.08 5.29
N LEU A 165 9.21 4.62 4.24
CA LEU A 165 8.06 4.09 3.56
C LEU A 165 8.20 4.39 2.07
N MET A 166 7.66 3.50 1.23
CA MET A 166 7.63 3.67 -0.22
C MET A 166 6.23 3.41 -0.74
N ASP A 167 5.81 4.21 -1.70
CA ASP A 167 4.67 3.92 -2.57
C ASP A 167 5.08 4.11 -4.04
N PRO A 168 5.55 3.02 -4.70
CA PRO A 168 5.92 3.04 -6.11
C PRO A 168 4.80 3.49 -7.04
N ALA A 169 3.53 3.28 -6.68
CA ALA A 169 2.41 3.69 -7.52
C ALA A 169 2.29 5.22 -7.62
N GLN A 170 2.77 5.93 -6.59
CA GLN A 170 2.76 7.39 -6.53
C GLN A 170 4.13 8.00 -6.78
N ASN A 171 5.14 7.20 -7.15
CA ASN A 171 6.54 7.63 -7.17
C ASN A 171 6.98 8.26 -5.83
N LEU A 172 6.43 7.80 -4.70
CA LEU A 172 6.60 8.42 -3.39
C LEU A 172 7.57 7.64 -2.51
N PHE A 173 8.54 8.35 -1.95
CA PHE A 173 9.44 7.88 -0.91
C PHE A 173 9.32 8.80 0.30
N ALA A 174 9.00 8.24 1.46
CA ALA A 174 8.83 9.02 2.69
C ALA A 174 9.78 8.51 3.77
N ILE A 175 10.46 9.43 4.46
CA ILE A 175 11.32 9.11 5.60
C ILE A 175 10.85 9.88 6.82
N ALA A 176 10.42 9.17 7.85
CA ALA A 176 10.26 9.70 9.20
C ALA A 176 11.62 9.67 9.92
N TYR A 177 12.03 10.79 10.52
CA TYR A 177 13.22 10.89 11.38
C TYR A 177 13.03 11.91 12.49
N THR A 178 13.77 11.78 13.58
CA THR A 178 13.73 12.73 14.71
C THR A 178 15.00 13.57 14.77
N PHE A 179 14.85 14.88 14.95
CA PHE A 179 15.94 15.84 15.08
C PHE A 179 15.51 17.00 15.98
N HIS A 180 16.31 17.30 17.03
CA HIS A 180 15.99 18.32 18.03
C HIS A 180 14.54 18.25 18.55
N GLU A 181 14.14 17.07 19.07
CA GLU A 181 12.80 16.86 19.67
C GLU A 181 11.62 17.06 18.71
N ARG A 182 11.88 17.05 17.39
CA ARG A 182 10.86 17.13 16.35
C ARG A 182 11.00 15.97 15.38
N THR A 183 9.87 15.44 14.96
CA THR A 183 9.79 14.39 13.96
C THR A 183 9.45 15.04 12.64
N TYR A 184 10.27 14.74 11.66
CA TYR A 184 10.13 15.19 10.30
C TYR A 184 9.78 14.00 9.44
N ILE A 185 8.86 14.18 8.50
CA ILE A 185 8.58 13.22 7.44
C ILE A 185 9.00 13.88 6.14
N TYR A 186 10.20 13.55 5.65
CA TYR A 186 10.68 14.04 4.36
C TYR A 186 10.00 13.28 3.23
N LEU A 187 9.53 14.02 2.21
CA LEU A 187 8.78 13.49 1.08
C LEU A 187 9.57 13.67 -0.21
N ALA A 188 9.97 12.56 -0.81
CA ALA A 188 10.78 12.52 -2.01
C ALA A 188 10.16 11.68 -3.12
N THR A 189 10.62 11.88 -4.33
CA THR A 189 10.37 11.01 -5.49
C THR A 189 11.20 9.72 -5.40
N LEU A 190 10.63 8.57 -5.79
CA LEU A 190 11.36 7.30 -5.89
C LEU A 190 12.41 7.27 -7.01
N ASP A 191 12.24 8.09 -8.04
CA ASP A 191 13.11 8.08 -9.23
C ASP A 191 14.45 8.81 -9.06
N ASP A 192 14.43 10.01 -8.48
CA ASP A 192 15.63 10.86 -8.37
C ASP A 192 15.89 11.36 -6.95
N GLY A 193 15.00 11.07 -5.99
CA GLY A 193 15.12 11.50 -4.60
C GLY A 193 14.98 13.00 -4.37
N CYS A 194 14.52 13.74 -5.38
CA CYS A 194 14.14 15.13 -5.25
C CYS A 194 12.87 15.27 -4.40
N VAL A 195 12.57 16.49 -3.96
CA VAL A 195 11.31 16.78 -3.26
C VAL A 195 10.14 16.36 -4.14
N HIS A 196 9.18 15.65 -3.55
CA HIS A 196 8.05 15.12 -4.31
C HIS A 196 7.21 16.27 -4.91
N PRO A 197 6.96 16.31 -6.24
CA PRO A 197 6.36 17.47 -6.90
C PRO A 197 4.90 17.72 -6.49
N HIS A 198 4.20 16.68 -6.03
CA HIS A 198 2.83 16.79 -5.52
C HIS A 198 2.75 17.06 -4.00
N ALA A 199 3.88 17.12 -3.29
CA ALA A 199 3.84 17.38 -1.86
C ALA A 199 3.58 18.86 -1.58
N ALA A 200 2.79 19.15 -0.55
CA ALA A 200 2.54 20.52 -0.13
C ALA A 200 3.82 21.23 0.35
N GLY A 201 4.84 20.47 0.72
CA GLY A 201 6.15 20.96 1.14
C GLY A 201 7.17 19.82 1.21
N PRO A 202 8.45 20.14 1.47
CA PRO A 202 9.53 19.15 1.49
C PRO A 202 9.44 18.17 2.65
N ALA A 203 8.82 18.59 3.77
CA ALA A 203 8.64 17.74 4.93
C ALA A 203 7.36 18.08 5.70
N LEU A 204 6.78 17.07 6.33
CA LEU A 204 5.77 17.21 7.37
C LEU A 204 6.47 17.28 8.73
N VAL A 205 5.96 18.08 9.66
CA VAL A 205 6.58 18.28 10.97
C VAL A 205 5.60 17.93 12.08
N LEU A 206 6.07 17.21 13.09
CA LEU A 206 5.39 17.00 14.36
C LEU A 206 6.36 17.23 15.53
N GLU A 207 5.84 17.73 16.64
CA GLU A 207 6.53 17.68 17.94
C GLU A 207 6.72 16.23 18.41
N THR A 208 7.95 15.85 18.74
CA THR A 208 8.24 14.50 19.21
C THR A 208 8.12 14.42 20.73
N PRO A 209 7.45 13.40 21.28
CA PRO A 209 7.55 13.11 22.71
C PRO A 209 8.97 12.66 23.07
N VAL A 210 9.39 12.95 24.30
CA VAL A 210 10.76 12.68 24.78
C VAL A 210 11.13 11.19 24.77
N TYR A 211 10.15 10.30 24.92
CA TYR A 211 10.36 8.85 25.07
C TYR A 211 9.42 8.03 24.18
N GLU A 212 9.69 8.02 22.87
CA GLU A 212 9.02 7.12 21.92
C GLU A 212 9.66 5.72 21.96
N TRP A 213 8.94 4.66 21.66
CA TRP A 213 9.52 3.30 21.60
C TRP A 213 8.98 2.43 20.48
N GLU A 214 7.70 2.54 20.13
CA GLU A 214 7.15 1.91 18.93
C GLU A 214 6.60 2.96 17.97
N THR A 215 6.96 2.84 16.70
CA THR A 215 6.52 3.74 15.63
C THR A 215 6.10 2.90 14.43
N LYS A 216 4.86 3.08 13.95
CA LYS A 216 4.35 2.46 12.72
C LYS A 216 4.07 3.53 11.70
N PHE A 217 4.59 3.33 10.49
CA PHE A 217 4.50 4.30 9.41
C PHE A 217 3.85 3.66 8.20
N GLN A 218 2.73 4.24 7.74
CA GLN A 218 1.93 3.73 6.62
C GLN A 218 1.49 4.84 5.68
N CYS A 219 1.19 4.49 4.44
CA CYS A 219 0.74 5.42 3.40
C CYS A 219 -0.36 4.76 2.59
N TYR A 220 -1.38 5.53 2.27
CA TYR A 220 -2.52 5.09 1.49
C TYR A 220 -3.05 6.25 0.64
N GLY A 221 -2.72 6.21 -0.66
CA GLY A 221 -3.01 7.31 -1.58
C GLY A 221 -2.37 8.61 -1.09
N ARG A 222 -3.16 9.69 -1.07
CA ARG A 222 -2.69 11.00 -0.58
C ARG A 222 -2.50 11.11 0.94
N HIS A 223 -2.77 10.04 1.70
CA HIS A 223 -2.68 10.08 3.15
C HIS A 223 -1.48 9.30 3.66
N ILE A 224 -0.73 9.92 4.58
CA ILE A 224 0.34 9.27 5.34
C ILE A 224 -0.12 9.18 6.79
N ALA A 225 0.10 8.04 7.43
CA ALA A 225 -0.23 7.80 8.83
C ALA A 225 1.03 7.42 9.61
N LEU A 226 1.21 8.04 10.78
CA LEU A 226 2.26 7.73 11.75
C LEU A 226 1.59 7.43 13.08
N SER A 227 1.66 6.18 13.50
CA SER A 227 1.25 5.74 14.83
C SER A 227 2.48 5.66 15.72
N ARG A 228 2.36 6.11 16.95
CA ARG A 228 3.44 6.12 17.93
C ARG A 228 2.94 5.69 19.29
N GLU A 229 3.81 5.05 20.04
CA GLU A 229 3.62 4.79 21.45
C GLU A 229 4.76 5.44 22.25
N PHE A 230 4.41 6.15 23.32
CA PHE A 230 5.37 6.87 24.15
C PHE A 230 4.88 7.01 25.60
N TYR A 231 5.82 7.33 26.49
CA TYR A 231 5.54 7.64 27.90
C TYR A 231 5.35 9.13 28.11
N ARG A 232 4.34 9.50 28.89
CA ARG A 232 4.18 10.87 29.37
C ARG A 232 4.84 11.00 30.74
N GLY A 233 6.08 11.51 30.75
CA GLY A 233 6.84 11.77 31.97
C GLY A 233 7.82 10.65 32.33
N VAL A 234 8.19 10.58 33.62
CA VAL A 234 9.20 9.64 34.13
C VAL A 234 8.58 8.31 34.55
N GLU A 235 7.27 8.27 34.80
CA GLU A 235 6.56 7.08 35.23
C GLU A 235 6.23 6.16 34.04
N VAL A 236 6.69 4.92 34.13
CA VAL A 236 6.50 3.86 33.11
C VAL A 236 5.04 3.43 32.97
N SER A 237 4.12 3.93 33.79
CA SER A 237 2.70 3.57 33.71
C SER A 237 1.85 4.47 32.81
N ASP A 238 2.32 5.67 32.43
CA ASP A 238 1.52 6.60 31.61
C ASP A 238 1.81 6.39 30.11
N HIS A 239 1.26 5.29 29.58
CA HIS A 239 1.34 4.91 28.18
C HIS A 239 0.36 5.74 27.34
N VAL A 240 0.88 6.45 26.35
CA VAL A 240 0.08 7.22 25.40
C VAL A 240 0.29 6.69 24.00
N TRP A 241 -0.84 6.40 23.34
CA TRP A 241 -0.87 6.10 21.91
C TRP A 241 -1.27 7.35 21.14
N GLN A 242 -0.54 7.68 20.09
CA GLN A 242 -0.86 8.77 19.19
C GLN A 242 -0.90 8.28 17.74
N LEU A 243 -1.98 8.58 17.05
CA LEU A 243 -2.11 8.39 15.61
C LEU A 243 -2.23 9.76 14.95
N GLN A 244 -1.35 10.02 14.00
CA GLN A 244 -1.43 11.21 13.18
C GLN A 244 -1.53 10.84 11.71
N ILE A 245 -2.44 11.50 11.02
CA ILE A 245 -2.72 11.30 9.61
C ILE A 245 -2.57 12.64 8.89
N TRP A 246 -1.79 12.67 7.82
CA TRP A 246 -1.62 13.84 6.96
C TRP A 246 -2.17 13.56 5.59
N ASP A 247 -2.86 14.54 5.00
CA ASP A 247 -2.94 14.69 3.55
C ASP A 247 -1.65 15.36 3.09
N TRP A 248 -0.70 14.57 2.60
CA TRP A 248 0.66 15.06 2.30
C TRP A 248 0.70 15.99 1.08
N GLN A 249 -0.35 15.99 0.25
CA GLN A 249 -0.49 16.86 -0.92
C GLN A 249 -1.04 18.24 -0.55
N HIS A 250 -1.85 18.32 0.52
CA HIS A 250 -2.51 19.56 0.94
C HIS A 250 -2.03 20.10 2.29
N SER A 251 -1.10 19.40 2.96
CA SER A 251 -0.61 19.72 4.31
C SER A 251 -1.69 19.75 5.39
N THR A 252 -2.85 19.11 5.17
CA THR A 252 -3.87 19.01 6.22
C THR A 252 -3.55 17.84 7.15
N THR A 253 -3.87 18.01 8.43
CA THR A 253 -3.44 17.08 9.48
C THR A 253 -4.59 16.76 10.42
N LEU A 254 -4.73 15.48 10.75
CA LEU A 254 -5.63 14.98 11.80
C LEU A 254 -4.78 14.25 12.84
N SER A 255 -4.97 14.57 14.12
CA SER A 255 -4.27 13.93 15.23
C SER A 255 -5.27 13.39 16.23
N VAL A 256 -5.07 12.14 16.65
CA VAL A 256 -5.86 11.47 17.68
C VAL A 256 -4.89 10.91 18.73
N SER A 257 -5.18 11.17 19.99
CA SER A 257 -4.42 10.65 21.13
C SER A 257 -5.35 9.85 22.04
N LEU A 258 -4.89 8.67 22.47
CA LEU A 258 -5.61 7.79 23.38
C LEU A 258 -4.75 7.55 24.62
N HIS A 259 -5.39 7.68 25.78
CA HIS A 259 -4.81 7.39 27.09
C HIS A 259 -5.25 5.99 27.50
N ALA A 260 -4.28 5.12 27.76
CA ALA A 260 -4.53 3.77 28.28
C ALA A 260 -4.71 3.81 29.81
#